data_AF-A0A088EXF3-F1
#
_entry.id   AF-A0A088EXF3-F1
#
_cell.length_a   1.000
_cell.length_b   1.000
_cell.length_c   1.000
_cell.angle_alpha   90.00
_cell.angle_beta   90.00
_cell.angle_gamma   90.00
#
_symmetry.space_group_name_H-M   'P 1'
#
loop_
_entity.id
_entity.type
_entity.pdbx_description
1 polymer ?
#
loop_
_entity_poly.entity_id
_entity_poly.type
_entity_poly.pdbx_seq_one_letter_code
_entity_poly.pdbx_strand_id
1 'polypeptide(L)'
;MKSNKITESNKANRNDKVNPKTLTRALRTVKSKVITEDIHAMREIQQEYSTGIQFALGLGYDTFIKRFRDPRSLTLEDLLNLADITDTDVKLLVEIALNEAKKNHICRDISELLPENNND
;
A
#
# COMPACT_ATOMS: atom_id res chain seq x y z
N MET A 1 -19.57 -22.66 10.96
CA MET A 1 -18.23 -22.83 10.35
C MET A 1 -17.19 -22.24 11.31
N LYS A 2 -16.27 -23.06 11.83
CA LYS A 2 -15.18 -22.56 12.66
C LYS A 2 -14.11 -22.01 11.72
N SER A 3 -13.90 -20.70 11.74
CA SER A 3 -12.79 -20.09 11.01
C SER A 3 -11.49 -20.58 11.63
N ASN A 4 -10.73 -21.38 10.88
CA ASN A 4 -9.40 -21.80 11.29
C ASN A 4 -8.53 -20.55 11.38
N LYS A 5 -8.14 -20.22 12.61
CA LYS A 5 -7.26 -19.11 12.95
C LYS A 5 -5.88 -19.41 12.35
N ILE A 6 -5.60 -18.90 11.15
CA ILE A 6 -4.24 -18.87 10.60
C ILE A 6 -3.44 -18.04 11.59
N THR A 7 -2.64 -18.73 12.40
CA THR A 7 -1.71 -18.10 13.34
C THR A 7 -0.32 -18.25 12.72
N GLU A 8 -0.17 -17.78 11.48
CA GLU A 8 1.16 -17.46 10.96
C GLU A 8 1.51 -16.10 11.55
N SER A 9 2.64 -16.01 12.24
CA SER A 9 3.10 -14.74 12.77
C SER A 9 3.55 -13.87 11.60
N ASN A 10 2.73 -12.90 11.19
CA ASN A 10 3.08 -11.86 10.22
C ASN A 10 4.13 -10.91 10.84
N LYS A 11 5.35 -11.41 11.02
CA LYS A 11 6.47 -10.70 11.62
C LYS A 11 7.54 -10.50 10.57
N ALA A 12 8.05 -9.27 10.46
CA ALA A 12 9.27 -9.03 9.73
C ALA A 12 10.43 -9.82 10.38
N ASN A 13 11.25 -10.46 9.54
CA ASN A 13 12.49 -11.09 10.00
C ASN A 13 13.47 -10.00 10.47
N ARG A 14 14.58 -10.36 11.11
CA ARG A 14 15.66 -9.40 11.42
C ARG A 14 16.56 -9.22 10.20
N ASN A 15 17.01 -7.99 9.92
CA ASN A 15 18.01 -7.72 8.90
C ASN A 15 19.01 -6.68 9.41
N ASP A 16 20.28 -7.10 9.50
CA ASP A 16 21.35 -6.27 10.06
C ASP A 16 21.73 -5.08 9.16
N LYS A 17 21.25 -5.05 7.91
CA LYS A 17 21.39 -3.89 7.00
C LYS A 17 20.37 -2.78 7.27
N VAL A 18 19.33 -3.05 8.06
CA VAL A 18 18.30 -2.07 8.41
C VAL A 18 18.66 -1.40 9.73
N ASN A 19 18.91 -0.09 9.70
CA ASN A 19 19.16 0.66 10.92
C ASN A 19 17.85 0.92 11.67
N PRO A 20 17.67 0.41 12.91
CA PRO A 20 16.39 0.54 13.63
C PRO A 20 16.00 1.99 13.93
N LYS A 21 16.98 2.88 14.19
CA LYS A 21 16.70 4.30 14.47
C LYS A 21 16.23 5.01 13.20
N THR A 22 16.87 4.74 12.06
CA THR A 22 16.45 5.29 10.77
C THR A 22 15.07 4.78 10.39
N LEU A 23 14.79 3.49 10.57
CA LEU A 23 13.47 2.91 10.32
C LEU A 23 12.39 3.55 11.21
N THR A 24 12.65 3.67 12.51
CA THR A 24 11.70 4.31 13.44
C THR A 24 11.39 5.75 13.02
N ARG A 25 12.41 6.52 12.63
CA ARG A 25 12.22 7.89 12.14
C ARG A 25 11.39 7.90 10.85
N ALA A 26 11.72 7.05 9.88
CA ALA A 26 11.01 6.99 8.61
C ALA A 26 9.52 6.64 8.81
N LEU A 27 9.22 5.61 9.61
CA LEU A 27 7.84 5.21 9.91
C LEU A 27 7.05 6.34 10.59
N ARG A 28 7.69 7.07 11.53
CA ARG A 28 7.06 8.25 12.16
C ARG A 28 6.80 9.37 11.16
N THR A 29 7.72 9.63 10.23
CA THR A 29 7.51 10.62 9.17
C THR A 29 6.36 10.21 8.26
N VAL A 30 6.32 8.95 7.80
CA VAL A 30 5.22 8.43 6.99
C VAL A 30 3.89 8.58 7.74
N LYS A 31 3.82 8.14 9.00
CA LYS A 31 2.64 8.32 9.85
C LYS A 31 2.16 9.76 9.87
N SER A 32 3.08 10.69 10.16
CA SER A 32 2.76 12.11 10.22
C SER A 32 2.17 12.59 8.90
N LYS A 33 2.83 12.30 7.77
CA LYS A 33 2.39 12.75 6.45
C LYS A 33 1.06 12.13 6.02
N VAL A 34 0.79 10.88 6.37
CA VAL A 34 -0.52 10.24 6.12
C VAL A 34 -1.62 10.95 6.89
N ILE A 35 -1.40 11.23 8.18
CA ILE A 35 -2.40 11.88 9.05
C ILE A 35 -2.64 13.34 8.65
N THR A 36 -1.61 14.05 8.18
CA THR A 36 -1.72 15.44 7.71
C THR A 36 -2.12 15.58 6.24
N GLU A 37 -2.42 14.46 5.56
CA GLU A 37 -2.76 14.42 4.13
C GLU A 37 -1.65 14.96 3.20
N ASP A 38 -0.41 14.98 3.68
CA ASP A 38 0.79 15.43 2.96
C ASP A 38 1.41 14.32 2.07
N ILE A 39 0.74 13.19 1.90
CA ILE A 39 1.09 12.16 0.91
C ILE A 39 0.07 12.21 -0.22
N HIS A 40 0.54 12.50 -1.44
CA HIS A 40 -0.33 12.54 -2.62
C HIS A 40 -0.10 11.37 -3.58
N ALA A 41 0.99 10.63 -3.40
CA ALA A 41 1.33 9.44 -4.15
C ALA A 41 2.02 8.38 -3.26
N MET A 42 1.70 7.11 -3.45
CA MET A 42 2.26 5.99 -2.71
C MET A 42 3.79 5.93 -2.81
N ARG A 43 4.35 6.34 -3.96
CA ARG A 43 5.81 6.39 -4.16
C ARG A 43 6.55 7.28 -3.16
N GLU A 44 5.88 8.27 -2.57
CA GLU A 44 6.49 9.17 -1.57
C GLU A 44 6.87 8.42 -0.29
N ILE A 45 6.13 7.36 0.05
CA ILE A 45 6.46 6.47 1.18
C ILE A 45 7.82 5.79 0.96
N GLN A 46 8.16 5.49 -0.30
CA GLN A 46 9.45 4.88 -0.65
C GLN A 46 10.64 5.82 -0.41
N GLN A 47 10.41 7.13 -0.49
CA GLN A 47 11.47 8.14 -0.42
C GLN A 47 12.01 8.34 1.00
N GLU A 48 11.23 7.97 2.03
CA GLU A 48 11.64 8.15 3.43
C GLU A 48 12.78 7.21 3.82
N TYR A 49 12.62 5.90 3.57
CA TYR A 49 13.67 4.91 3.75
C TYR A 49 13.33 3.60 3.02
N SER A 50 13.44 3.60 1.69
CA SER A 50 13.12 2.47 0.80
C SER A 50 13.52 1.10 1.36
N THR A 51 14.81 0.86 1.63
CA THR A 51 15.29 -0.46 2.11
C THR A 51 14.66 -0.87 3.44
N GLY A 52 14.49 0.07 4.37
CA GLY A 52 13.93 -0.22 5.69
C GLY A 52 12.45 -0.52 5.64
N ILE A 53 11.69 0.29 4.88
CA ILE A 53 10.23 0.13 4.73
C ILE A 53 9.91 -1.13 3.93
N GLN A 54 10.60 -1.35 2.81
CA GLN A 54 10.50 -2.58 2.01
C GLN A 54 10.67 -3.82 2.89
N PHE A 55 11.70 -3.80 3.74
CA PHE A 55 11.98 -4.90 4.63
C PHE A 55 10.93 -5.07 5.74
N ALA A 56 10.46 -3.97 6.33
CA ALA A 56 9.39 -4.00 7.33
C ALA A 56 8.07 -4.55 6.78
N LEU A 57 7.78 -4.31 5.50
CA LEU A 57 6.62 -4.85 4.79
C LEU A 57 6.79 -6.32 4.34
N GLY A 58 7.98 -6.90 4.48
CA GLY A 58 8.26 -8.26 4.01
C GLY A 58 8.24 -8.41 2.48
N LEU A 59 8.38 -7.32 1.73
CA LEU A 59 8.31 -7.33 0.27
C LEU A 59 9.68 -7.52 -0.37
N GLY A 60 9.73 -8.15 -1.54
CA GLY A 60 10.91 -8.08 -2.42
C GLY A 60 11.11 -6.65 -2.94
N TYR A 61 12.37 -6.25 -3.20
CA TYR A 61 12.68 -4.89 -3.65
C TYR A 61 11.92 -4.51 -4.92
N ASP A 62 11.94 -5.37 -5.94
CA ASP A 62 11.24 -5.09 -7.21
C ASP A 62 9.72 -5.02 -7.03
N THR A 63 9.16 -5.87 -6.17
CA THR A 63 7.74 -5.85 -5.81
C THR A 63 7.37 -4.55 -5.13
N PHE A 64 8.17 -4.13 -4.13
CA PHE A 64 7.98 -2.87 -3.43
C PHE A 64 8.06 -1.67 -4.38
N ILE A 65 9.07 -1.62 -5.25
CA ILE A 65 9.24 -0.55 -6.23
C ILE A 65 8.05 -0.49 -7.19
N LYS A 66 7.69 -1.63 -7.79
CA LYS A 66 6.61 -1.72 -8.78
C LYS A 66 5.27 -1.29 -8.18
N ARG A 67 4.90 -1.84 -7.01
CA ARG A 67 3.57 -1.63 -6.43
C ARG A 67 3.36 -0.22 -5.90
N PHE A 68 4.35 0.38 -5.26
CA PHE A 68 4.24 1.76 -4.77
C PHE A 68 4.40 2.80 -5.88
N ARG A 69 4.92 2.42 -7.05
CA ARG A 69 4.91 3.27 -8.26
C ARG A 69 3.60 3.18 -9.05
N ASP A 70 2.94 2.03 -9.02
CA ASP A 70 1.62 1.81 -9.62
C ASP A 70 0.65 1.22 -8.58
N PRO A 71 -0.11 2.08 -7.88
CA PRO A 71 -1.02 1.68 -6.81
C PRO A 71 -2.10 0.67 -7.22
N ARG A 72 -2.39 0.52 -8.53
CA ARG A 72 -3.33 -0.49 -9.03
C ARG A 72 -2.85 -1.92 -8.78
N SER A 73 -1.55 -2.08 -8.51
CA SER A 73 -0.94 -3.37 -8.22
C SER A 73 -0.66 -3.61 -6.73
N LEU A 74 -1.00 -2.66 -5.85
CA LEU A 74 -1.00 -2.87 -4.41
C LEU A 74 -2.09 -3.87 -4.04
N THR A 75 -1.76 -4.78 -3.13
CA THR A 75 -2.74 -5.69 -2.53
C THR A 75 -3.32 -5.05 -1.27
N LEU A 76 -4.46 -5.58 -0.82
CA LEU A 76 -5.00 -5.19 0.50
C LEU A 76 -4.03 -5.56 1.62
N GLU A 77 -3.29 -6.66 1.48
CA GLU A 77 -2.26 -7.07 2.42
C GLU A 77 -1.12 -6.06 2.50
N ASP A 78 -0.67 -5.49 1.38
CA ASP A 78 0.36 -4.44 1.37
C ASP A 78 -0.11 -3.22 2.18
N LEU A 79 -1.37 -2.83 2.01
CA LEU A 79 -1.96 -1.67 2.70
C LEU A 79 -2.20 -1.92 4.18
N LEU A 80 -2.64 -3.13 4.55
CA LEU A 80 -2.81 -3.54 5.95
C LEU A 80 -1.46 -3.60 6.67
N ASN A 81 -0.45 -4.23 6.05
CA ASN A 81 0.90 -4.28 6.62
C ASN A 81 1.49 -2.86 6.75
N LEU A 82 1.24 -1.99 5.77
CA LEU A 82 1.67 -0.60 5.83
C LEU A 82 0.99 0.15 6.97
N ALA A 83 -0.32 -0.04 7.16
CA ALA A 83 -1.08 0.52 8.28
C ALA A 83 -0.49 0.06 9.63
N ASP A 84 -0.20 -1.25 9.76
CA ASP A 84 0.36 -1.85 10.97
C ASP A 84 1.73 -1.27 11.32
N ILE A 85 2.66 -1.19 10.35
CA ILE A 85 4.03 -0.72 10.64
C ILE A 85 4.10 0.80 10.83
N THR A 86 3.13 1.55 10.32
CA THR A 86 3.07 3.02 10.45
C THR A 86 2.14 3.48 11.56
N ASP A 87 1.34 2.59 12.14
CA ASP A 87 0.31 2.93 13.13
C ASP A 87 -0.66 4.01 12.58
N THR A 88 -1.21 3.74 11.39
CA THR A 88 -2.17 4.59 10.68
C THR A 88 -3.47 3.86 10.35
N ASP A 89 -4.54 4.61 10.05
CA ASP A 89 -5.78 4.02 9.56
C ASP A 89 -5.61 3.58 8.09
N VAL A 90 -5.83 2.28 7.84
CA VAL A 90 -5.78 1.69 6.49
C VAL A 90 -6.71 2.40 5.51
N LYS A 91 -7.81 2.99 5.96
CA LYS A 91 -8.73 3.75 5.10
C LYS A 91 -8.05 4.95 4.44
N LEU A 92 -7.19 5.67 5.18
CA LEU A 92 -6.43 6.80 4.63
C LEU A 92 -5.47 6.33 3.55
N LEU A 93 -4.78 5.21 3.79
CA LEU A 93 -3.86 4.61 2.81
C LEU A 93 -4.60 4.12 1.55
N VAL A 94 -5.77 3.50 1.73
CA VAL A 94 -6.66 3.09 0.62
C VAL A 94 -7.10 4.29 -0.19
N GLU A 95 -7.48 5.38 0.46
CA GLU A 95 -7.92 6.60 -0.23
C GLU A 95 -6.79 7.24 -1.05
N ILE A 96 -5.59 7.36 -0.49
CA ILE A 96 -4.40 7.85 -1.20
C ILE A 96 -4.12 6.97 -2.44
N ALA A 97 -4.03 5.65 -2.24
CA ALA A 97 -3.77 4.70 -3.32
C ALA A 97 -4.85 4.74 -4.41
N LEU A 98 -6.12 4.83 -4.02
CA LEU A 98 -7.25 4.88 -4.94
C LEU A 98 -7.27 6.20 -5.73
N ASN A 99 -7.01 7.33 -5.07
CA ASN A 99 -6.97 8.64 -5.72
C ASN A 99 -5.83 8.73 -6.73
N GLU A 100 -4.67 8.17 -6.42
CA GLU A 100 -3.57 8.06 -7.38
C GLU A 100 -3.89 7.08 -8.52
N ALA A 101 -4.46 5.90 -8.21
CA ALA A 101 -4.84 4.91 -9.22
C ALA A 101 -5.88 5.45 -10.21
N LYS A 102 -6.89 6.20 -9.74
CA LYS A 102 -7.92 6.82 -10.56
C LYS A 102 -7.36 7.79 -11.59
N LYS A 103 -6.34 8.58 -11.24
CA LYS A 103 -5.69 9.53 -12.17
C LYS A 103 -5.08 8.83 -13.38
N ASN A 104 -4.70 7.55 -13.24
CA ASN A 104 -4.06 6.74 -14.28
C ASN A 104 -4.97 5.61 -14.79
N HIS A 105 -6.24 5.57 -14.38
CA HIS A 105 -7.17 4.53 -14.77
C HIS A 105 -7.84 4.88 -16.09
N ILE A 106 -7.76 3.96 -17.05
CA ILE A 106 -8.55 4.02 -18.28
C ILE A 106 -9.83 3.24 -17.99
N CYS A 107 -10.97 3.93 -18.07
CA CYS A 107 -12.28 3.31 -17.86
C CYS A 107 -12.44 2.12 -18.82
N ARG A 108 -12.85 0.97 -18.28
CA ARG A 108 -13.15 -0.19 -19.10
C ARG A 108 -14.50 0.03 -19.77
N ASP A 109 -14.48 0.18 -21.09
CA ASP A 109 -15.69 0.18 -21.89
C ASP A 109 -16.24 -1.25 -22.01
N ILE A 110 -17.53 -1.40 -21.73
CA ILE A 110 -18.27 -2.67 -21.86
C ILE A 110 -19.53 -2.49 -22.73
N SER A 111 -19.66 -1.36 -23.43
CA SER A 111 -20.81 -1.05 -24.28
C SER A 111 -21.08 -2.15 -25.31
N GLU A 112 -20.04 -2.73 -25.90
CA GLU A 112 -20.14 -3.86 -26.84
C GLU A 112 -20.67 -5.17 -26.22
N LEU A 113 -20.68 -5.28 -24.88
CA LEU A 113 -21.18 -6.46 -24.15
C LEU A 113 -22.61 -6.27 -23.62
N LEU A 114 -23.09 -5.03 -23.59
CA LEU A 114 -24.44 -4.71 -23.16
C LEU A 114 -25.32 -4.60 -24.41
N PRO A 115 -26.55 -5.13 -24.39
CA PRO A 115 -27.49 -4.87 -25.47
C PRO A 115 -27.68 -3.35 -25.58
N GLU A 116 -27.61 -2.81 -26.81
CA GLU A 116 -28.10 -1.46 -27.07
C GLU A 116 -29.52 -1.41 -26.54
N ASN A 117 -29.80 -0.49 -25.60
CA ASN A 117 -31.07 -0.39 -24.90
C ASN A 117 -32.24 -0.78 -25.82
N ASN A 118 -32.78 -2.00 -25.64
CA ASN A 118 -34.11 -2.30 -26.11
C ASN A 118 -34.99 -1.41 -25.23
N ASN A 119 -35.49 -0.33 -25.84
CA ASN A 119 -36.46 0.55 -25.22
C ASN A 119 -37.66 -0.29 -24.78
N ASP A 120 -37.72 -0.63 -23.49
CA ASP A 120 -38.94 -1.06 -22.80
C ASP A 120 -39.67 0.18 -22.24
#